data_AF-A0A7S2IZI0-F1
#
_entry.id   AF-A0A7S2IZI0-F1
#
_cell.length_a   1.000
_cell.length_b   1.000
_cell.length_c   1.000
_cell.angle_alpha   90.00
_cell.angle_beta   90.00
_cell.angle_gamma   90.00
#
_symmetry.space_group_name_H-M   'P 1'
#
loop_
_entity.id
_entity.type
_entity.pdbx_description
1 polymer ?
#
loop_
_entity_poly.entity_id
_entity_poly.type
_entity_poly.pdbx_seq_one_letter_code
_entity_poly.pdbx_strand_id
1 'polypeptide(L)'
;QAAHAGVVAGLLAAAGRQRGQARPTLSETGLLDRFGLISSVSGGSWFAAELAFSPQFLRLVEDVAAEPRTAAARLKRQWTDPWLKAIKIEGWTFDLLRDVAKLAVRLLLGTGDEDTLFMLQFFLATGLTWTHFVDVLLESTGSIANNITLGSPVAAWAEGKVWSVNHAAVLGGPLRMGTVFRSGFAAAEYVAERDTGPLPAFAPARFSIELGAGVDATAPLPRVSPAVAARVQSLRYYG
;
A
#
# COMPACT_ATOMS: atom_id res chain seq x y z
N GLN A 1 8.70 -0.29 -4.68
CA GLN A 1 8.67 1.13 -4.27
C GLN A 1 9.48 2.04 -5.19
N ALA A 2 10.78 1.78 -5.37
CA ALA A 2 11.63 2.55 -6.28
C ALA A 2 11.09 2.70 -7.71
N ALA A 3 10.44 1.67 -8.27
CA ALA A 3 9.82 1.75 -9.60
C ALA A 3 8.68 2.80 -9.67
N HIS A 4 7.74 2.79 -8.72
CA HIS A 4 6.66 3.77 -8.66
C HIS A 4 7.22 5.20 -8.50
N ALA A 5 8.16 5.38 -7.58
CA ALA A 5 8.82 6.67 -7.36
C ALA A 5 9.54 7.17 -8.62
N GLY A 6 10.27 6.28 -9.32
CA GLY A 6 10.97 6.61 -10.55
C GLY A 6 10.02 7.00 -11.69
N VAL A 7 8.90 6.31 -11.85
CA VAL A 7 7.88 6.65 -12.85
C VAL A 7 7.26 8.02 -12.56
N VAL A 8 6.81 8.25 -11.32
CA VAL A 8 6.20 9.54 -10.93
C VAL A 8 7.19 10.67 -11.06
N ALA A 9 8.43 10.50 -10.57
CA ALA A 9 9.47 11.51 -10.67
C ALA A 9 9.86 11.81 -12.12
N GLY A 10 9.94 10.79 -12.98
CA GLY A 10 10.24 10.96 -14.40
C GLY A 10 9.15 11.76 -15.14
N LEU A 11 7.88 11.44 -14.87
CA LEU A 11 6.73 12.18 -15.41
C LEU A 11 6.70 13.62 -14.88
N LEU A 12 6.97 13.81 -13.59
CA LEU A 12 7.05 15.12 -12.96
C LEU A 12 8.18 15.98 -13.54
N ALA A 13 9.35 15.40 -13.76
CA ALA A 13 10.47 16.08 -14.41
C ALA A 13 10.11 16.51 -15.85
N ALA A 14 9.39 15.67 -16.59
CA ALA A 14 8.93 16.00 -17.94
C ALA A 14 7.91 17.15 -17.93
N ALA A 15 6.91 17.10 -17.03
CA ALA A 15 5.93 18.17 -16.85
C ALA A 15 6.59 19.50 -16.43
N GLY A 16 7.57 19.43 -15.51
CA GLY A 16 8.35 20.59 -15.10
C GLY A 16 9.11 21.25 -16.25
N ARG A 17 9.77 20.46 -17.10
CA ARG A 17 10.46 20.97 -18.30
C ARG A 17 9.50 21.68 -19.26
N GLN A 18 8.30 21.14 -19.48
CA GLN A 18 7.29 21.78 -20.32
C GLN A 18 6.81 23.13 -19.76
N ARG A 19 6.92 23.32 -18.44
CA ARG A 19 6.53 24.55 -17.73
C ARG A 19 7.71 25.46 -17.37
N GLY A 20 8.93 25.13 -17.79
CA GLY A 20 10.14 25.90 -17.42
C GLY A 20 10.49 25.85 -15.93
N GLN A 21 10.03 24.84 -15.20
CA GLN A 21 10.28 24.68 -13.76
C GLN A 21 11.53 23.82 -13.52
N ALA A 22 12.52 24.38 -12.83
CA ALA A 22 13.73 23.65 -12.43
C ALA A 22 13.50 22.66 -11.27
N ARG A 23 12.50 22.93 -10.43
CA ARG A 23 12.11 22.10 -9.28
C ARG A 23 10.60 21.88 -9.30
N PRO A 24 10.10 20.99 -10.17
CA PRO A 24 8.66 20.75 -10.28
C PRO A 24 8.13 20.04 -9.03
N THR A 25 6.97 20.49 -8.55
CA THR A 25 6.19 19.81 -7.50
C THR A 25 4.93 19.17 -8.08
N LEU A 26 4.38 18.16 -7.41
CA LEU A 26 3.15 17.52 -7.90
C LEU A 26 1.97 18.50 -7.97
N SER A 27 1.86 19.40 -6.97
CA SER A 27 0.80 20.39 -6.90
C SER A 27 0.96 21.50 -7.95
N GLU A 28 2.16 22.00 -8.20
CA GLU A 28 2.36 23.11 -9.16
C GLU A 28 2.32 22.65 -10.62
N THR A 29 2.71 21.40 -10.90
CA THR A 29 2.65 20.85 -12.26
C THR A 29 1.26 20.38 -12.64
N GLY A 30 0.39 20.12 -11.67
CA GLY A 30 -0.92 19.53 -11.88
C GLY A 30 -0.86 18.17 -12.58
N LEU A 31 0.27 17.47 -12.48
CA LEU A 31 0.53 16.21 -13.20
C LEU A 31 -0.58 15.18 -12.94
N LEU A 32 -1.11 15.15 -11.72
CA LEU A 32 -2.10 14.19 -11.27
C LEU A 32 -3.51 14.78 -11.11
N ASP A 33 -3.73 16.05 -11.43
CA ASP A 33 -5.00 16.76 -11.17
C ASP A 33 -6.17 16.14 -11.91
N ARG A 34 -5.93 15.70 -13.15
CA ARG A 34 -6.95 15.06 -14.00
C ARG A 34 -7.48 13.73 -13.48
N PHE A 35 -6.82 13.13 -12.48
CA PHE A 35 -7.23 11.85 -11.91
C PHE A 35 -7.95 12.07 -10.59
N GLY A 36 -9.26 11.87 -10.58
CA GLY A 36 -10.05 11.88 -9.34
C GLY A 36 -9.96 10.58 -8.53
N LEU A 37 -9.30 9.55 -9.05
CA LEU A 37 -9.21 8.23 -8.45
C LEU A 37 -7.79 7.67 -8.48
N ILE A 38 -7.35 7.11 -7.36
CA ILE A 38 -6.12 6.34 -7.20
C ILE A 38 -6.52 4.90 -6.90
N SER A 39 -5.99 3.94 -7.65
CA SER A 39 -6.22 2.51 -7.43
C SER A 39 -4.91 1.82 -7.13
N SER A 40 -4.83 1.08 -6.03
CA SER A 40 -3.59 0.43 -5.61
C SER A 40 -3.81 -0.95 -5.00
N VAL A 41 -2.76 -1.76 -4.98
CA VAL A 41 -2.71 -3.07 -4.31
C VAL A 41 -1.29 -3.32 -3.82
N SER A 42 -1.16 -4.04 -2.69
CA SER A 42 0.13 -4.47 -2.15
C SER A 42 1.13 -3.30 -2.03
N GLY A 43 2.36 -3.44 -2.53
CA GLY A 43 3.37 -2.39 -2.49
C GLY A 43 3.02 -1.07 -3.19
N GLY A 44 2.04 -1.07 -4.11
CA GLY A 44 1.49 0.16 -4.66
C GLY A 44 0.65 0.94 -3.63
N SER A 45 0.05 0.25 -2.66
CA SER A 45 -0.69 0.90 -1.58
C SER A 45 0.25 1.56 -0.58
N TRP A 46 1.40 0.97 -0.30
CA TRP A 46 2.44 1.62 0.51
C TRP A 46 2.97 2.87 -0.19
N PHE A 47 3.24 2.79 -1.49
CA PHE A 47 3.65 3.96 -2.28
C PHE A 47 2.62 5.09 -2.21
N ALA A 48 1.34 4.76 -2.45
CA ALA A 48 0.26 5.73 -2.42
C ALA A 48 0.11 6.37 -1.04
N ALA A 49 0.22 5.56 0.04
CA ALA A 49 0.23 6.06 1.41
C ALA A 49 1.37 7.04 1.66
N GLU A 50 2.60 6.66 1.31
CA GLU A 50 3.77 7.52 1.48
C GLU A 50 3.63 8.82 0.68
N LEU A 51 3.21 8.75 -0.59
CA LEU A 51 3.08 9.94 -1.42
C LEU A 51 1.98 10.90 -0.94
N ALA A 52 0.90 10.37 -0.36
CA ALA A 52 -0.23 11.16 0.11
C ALA A 52 -0.06 11.66 1.56
N PHE A 53 0.49 10.85 2.46
CA PHE A 53 0.53 11.15 3.90
C PHE A 53 1.93 11.52 4.42
N SER A 54 2.99 11.34 3.63
CA SER A 54 4.35 11.71 4.05
C SER A 54 4.87 12.93 3.29
N PRO A 55 4.96 14.10 3.94
CA PRO A 55 5.65 15.26 3.38
C PRO A 55 7.12 14.96 3.05
N GLN A 56 7.77 14.06 3.80
CA GLN A 56 9.15 13.66 3.56
C GLN A 56 9.28 12.85 2.28
N PHE A 57 8.44 11.83 2.09
CA PHE A 57 8.50 11.00 0.90
C PHE A 57 8.07 11.76 -0.36
N LEU A 58 7.05 12.63 -0.26
CA LEU A 58 6.69 13.54 -1.34
C LEU A 58 7.89 14.39 -1.79
N ARG A 59 8.57 15.04 -0.85
CA ARG A 59 9.78 15.83 -1.14
C ARG A 59 10.88 14.99 -1.77
N LEU A 60 11.05 13.73 -1.36
CA LEU A 60 12.02 12.82 -1.98
C LEU A 60 11.68 12.58 -3.46
N VAL A 61 10.41 12.31 -3.80
CA VAL A 61 9.99 12.12 -5.20
C VAL A 61 10.17 13.39 -6.03
N GLU A 62 9.86 14.55 -5.47
CA GLU A 62 10.06 15.86 -6.12
C GLU A 62 11.55 16.20 -6.31
N ASP A 63 12.39 15.91 -5.32
CA ASP A 63 13.85 16.06 -5.41
C ASP A 63 14.44 15.13 -6.50
N VAL A 64 13.94 13.90 -6.59
CA VAL A 64 14.33 12.96 -7.65
C VAL A 64 13.93 13.49 -9.03
N ALA A 65 12.77 14.14 -9.15
CA ALA A 65 12.34 14.76 -10.39
C ALA A 65 13.21 15.97 -10.77
N ALA A 66 13.58 16.79 -9.78
CA ALA A 66 14.45 17.95 -9.98
C ALA A 66 15.89 17.56 -10.32
N GLU A 67 16.43 16.49 -9.73
CA GLU A 67 17.82 16.07 -9.92
C GLU A 67 17.96 14.56 -10.19
N PRO A 68 17.54 14.05 -11.37
CA PRO A 68 17.51 12.63 -11.67
C PRO A 68 18.88 11.92 -11.57
N ARG A 69 19.98 12.66 -11.76
CA ARG A 69 21.34 12.12 -11.65
C ARG A 69 21.69 11.64 -10.22
N THR A 70 21.01 12.16 -9.20
CA THR A 70 21.21 11.77 -7.80
C THR A 70 20.13 10.83 -7.28
N ALA A 71 19.19 10.40 -8.15
CA ALA A 71 18.00 9.64 -7.77
C ALA A 71 18.32 8.40 -6.93
N ALA A 72 19.24 7.57 -7.41
CA ALA A 72 19.63 6.33 -6.72
C ALA A 72 20.23 6.61 -5.34
N ALA A 73 21.13 7.59 -5.23
CA ALA A 73 21.77 7.95 -3.97
C ALA A 73 20.74 8.53 -2.96
N ARG A 74 19.79 9.35 -3.43
CA ARG A 74 18.72 9.91 -2.60
C ARG A 74 17.76 8.85 -2.11
N LEU A 75 17.24 8.00 -3.01
CA LEU A 75 16.36 6.89 -2.65
C LEU A 75 17.04 5.93 -1.67
N LYS A 76 18.31 5.58 -1.93
CA LYS A 76 19.07 4.73 -1.01
C LYS A 76 19.13 5.36 0.39
N ARG A 77 19.59 6.62 0.48
CA ARG A 77 19.82 7.29 1.76
C ARG A 77 18.53 7.60 2.53
N GLN A 78 17.45 7.96 1.84
CA GLN A 78 16.23 8.48 2.47
C GLN A 78 15.09 7.46 2.56
N TRP A 79 15.17 6.34 1.83
CA TRP A 79 14.15 5.30 1.83
C TRP A 79 14.75 3.93 2.18
N THR A 80 15.76 3.46 1.43
CA THR A 80 16.32 2.12 1.62
C THR A 80 17.07 1.95 2.95
N ASP A 81 17.98 2.86 3.27
CA ASP A 81 18.81 2.76 4.48
C ASP A 81 17.98 2.88 5.78
N PRO A 82 16.99 3.80 5.90
CA PRO A 82 16.08 3.82 7.03
C PRO A 82 15.30 2.51 7.19
N TRP A 83 14.78 1.95 6.09
CA TRP A 83 14.09 0.67 6.11
C TRP A 83 15.00 -0.45 6.62
N LEU A 84 16.18 -0.62 6.01
CA LEU A 84 17.16 -1.64 6.39
C LEU A 84 17.59 -1.51 7.85
N LYS A 85 17.75 -0.28 8.35
CA LYS A 85 18.06 -0.01 9.75
C LYS A 85 16.91 -0.41 10.68
N ALA A 86 15.68 -0.11 10.30
CA ALA A 86 14.49 -0.38 11.12
C ALA A 86 14.21 -1.87 11.28
N ILE A 87 14.44 -2.65 10.23
CA ILE A 87 14.28 -4.11 10.26
C ILE A 87 15.43 -4.85 10.96
N LYS A 88 16.45 -4.14 11.45
CA LYS A 88 17.61 -4.67 12.20
C LYS A 88 18.22 -5.92 11.56
N ILE A 89 18.21 -5.97 10.24
CA ILE A 89 18.82 -7.09 9.52
C ILE A 89 20.34 -6.94 9.63
N GLU A 90 20.92 -7.55 10.65
CA GLU A 90 22.35 -7.82 10.68
C GLU A 90 22.66 -8.87 9.61
N GLY A 91 23.68 -8.65 8.78
CA GLY A 91 23.94 -9.46 7.59
C GLY A 91 24.05 -10.97 7.87
N TRP A 92 24.58 -11.34 9.04
CA TRP A 92 24.78 -12.75 9.41
C TRP A 92 23.49 -13.51 9.72
N THR A 93 22.51 -12.86 10.38
CA THR A 93 21.21 -13.48 10.69
C THR A 93 20.39 -13.64 9.42
N PHE A 94 20.53 -12.69 8.50
CA PHE A 94 19.96 -12.79 7.16
C PHE A 94 20.57 -13.96 6.40
N ASP A 95 21.91 -14.04 6.33
CA ASP A 95 22.59 -15.10 5.60
C ASP A 95 22.24 -16.51 6.09
N LEU A 96 22.05 -16.71 7.40
CA LEU A 96 21.66 -18.00 7.99
C LEU A 96 20.24 -18.43 7.57
N LEU A 97 19.29 -17.49 7.55
CA LEU A 97 17.87 -17.79 7.25
C LEU A 97 17.56 -17.77 5.76
N ARG A 98 18.48 -17.26 4.94
CA ARG A 98 18.36 -17.20 3.49
C ARG A 98 18.11 -18.57 2.87
N ASP A 99 18.83 -19.59 3.32
CA ASP A 99 18.75 -20.93 2.72
C ASP A 99 17.44 -21.64 3.12
N VAL A 100 16.95 -21.39 4.34
CA VAL A 100 15.63 -21.84 4.80
C VAL A 100 14.51 -21.14 4.03
N ALA A 101 14.59 -19.82 3.85
CA ALA A 101 13.62 -19.05 3.08
C ALA A 101 13.60 -19.46 1.60
N LYS A 102 14.78 -19.68 0.99
CA LYS A 102 14.93 -20.22 -0.37
C LYS A 102 14.26 -21.57 -0.53
N LEU A 103 14.41 -22.46 0.44
CA LEU A 103 13.77 -23.77 0.43
C LEU A 103 12.24 -23.64 0.58
N ALA A 104 11.77 -22.80 1.51
CA ALA A 104 10.35 -22.59 1.76
C ALA A 104 9.62 -21.95 0.55
N VAL A 105 10.21 -20.92 -0.09
CA VAL A 105 9.63 -20.33 -1.31
C VAL A 105 9.65 -21.32 -2.47
N ARG A 106 10.75 -22.08 -2.65
CA ARG A 106 10.78 -23.16 -3.66
C ARG A 106 9.66 -24.18 -3.45
N LEU A 107 9.40 -24.57 -2.21
CA LEU A 107 8.36 -25.55 -1.85
C LEU A 107 6.94 -24.99 -1.97
N LEU A 108 6.71 -23.72 -1.62
CA LEU A 108 5.37 -23.12 -1.55
C LEU A 108 4.94 -22.40 -2.83
N LEU A 109 5.88 -21.77 -3.54
CA LEU A 109 5.59 -20.77 -4.59
C LEU A 109 6.40 -20.96 -5.88
N GLY A 110 7.35 -21.90 -5.92
CA GLY A 110 8.26 -22.12 -7.06
C GLY A 110 9.51 -21.23 -7.04
N THR A 111 10.23 -21.14 -8.16
CA THR A 111 11.42 -20.29 -8.31
C THR A 111 11.07 -18.96 -8.98
N GLY A 112 11.42 -17.81 -8.39
CA GLY A 112 11.54 -16.56 -9.16
C GLY A 112 11.15 -15.24 -8.50
N ASP A 113 10.69 -15.20 -7.25
CA ASP A 113 10.33 -13.93 -6.61
C ASP A 113 11.26 -13.61 -5.42
N GLU A 114 12.30 -12.83 -5.72
CA GLU A 114 13.30 -12.37 -4.74
C GLU A 114 12.69 -11.47 -3.65
N ASP A 115 11.63 -10.71 -3.97
CA ASP A 115 10.93 -9.85 -3.01
C ASP A 115 10.12 -10.72 -2.02
N THR A 116 9.46 -11.77 -2.52
CA THR A 116 8.76 -12.74 -1.65
C THR A 116 9.72 -13.55 -0.78
N LEU A 117 10.90 -13.91 -1.31
CA LEU A 117 11.98 -14.49 -0.51
C LEU A 117 12.43 -13.57 0.62
N PHE A 118 12.67 -12.30 0.30
CA PHE A 118 13.11 -11.29 1.27
C PHE A 118 12.06 -11.09 2.37
N MET A 119 10.77 -10.97 2.01
CA MET A 119 9.69 -10.83 2.98
C MET A 119 9.53 -12.08 3.86
N LEU A 120 9.54 -13.28 3.27
CA LEU A 120 9.42 -14.51 4.02
C LEU A 120 10.59 -14.68 4.99
N GLN A 121 11.80 -14.38 4.53
CA GLN A 121 13.01 -14.38 5.35
C GLN A 121 12.92 -13.38 6.50
N PHE A 122 12.38 -12.19 6.26
CA PHE A 122 12.12 -11.20 7.31
C PHE A 122 11.13 -11.74 8.36
N PHE A 123 10.00 -12.31 7.95
CA PHE A 123 9.01 -12.86 8.88
C PHE A 123 9.57 -14.01 9.71
N LEU A 124 10.33 -14.91 9.08
CA LEU A 124 11.01 -16.01 9.76
C LEU A 124 12.09 -15.52 10.73
N ALA A 125 12.84 -14.48 10.37
CA ALA A 125 13.94 -13.95 11.18
C ALA A 125 13.47 -13.19 12.41
N THR A 126 12.32 -12.52 12.31
CA THR A 126 11.90 -11.55 13.31
C THR A 126 10.71 -12.02 14.15
N GLY A 127 9.98 -13.05 13.69
CA GLY A 127 8.72 -13.48 14.31
C GLY A 127 7.61 -12.44 14.24
N LEU A 128 7.78 -11.40 13.40
CA LEU A 128 6.87 -10.26 13.29
C LEU A 128 5.66 -10.60 12.42
N THR A 129 4.56 -9.88 12.63
CA THR A 129 3.34 -10.03 11.83
C THR A 129 3.38 -9.18 10.56
N TRP A 130 2.52 -9.49 9.59
CA TRP A 130 2.34 -8.66 8.40
C TRP A 130 2.02 -7.19 8.75
N THR A 131 1.13 -6.98 9.71
CA THR A 131 0.79 -5.62 10.20
C THR A 131 2.03 -4.91 10.73
N HIS A 132 2.82 -5.58 11.58
CA HIS A 132 4.03 -4.99 12.11
C HIS A 132 5.07 -4.70 11.02
N PHE A 133 5.20 -5.56 10.01
CA PHE A 133 6.05 -5.26 8.85
C PHE A 133 5.63 -3.98 8.14
N VAL A 134 4.33 -3.80 7.89
CA VAL A 134 3.82 -2.59 7.24
C VAL A 134 4.00 -1.37 8.14
N ASP A 135 3.77 -1.48 9.44
CA ASP A 135 3.99 -0.39 10.41
C ASP A 135 5.45 0.08 10.40
N VAL A 136 6.39 -0.87 10.50
CA VAL A 136 7.83 -0.54 10.47
C VAL A 136 8.22 0.05 9.12
N LEU A 137 7.65 -0.43 8.01
CA LEU A 137 7.92 0.09 6.68
C LEU A 137 7.50 1.56 6.62
N LEU A 138 6.21 1.82 6.80
CA LEU A 138 5.63 3.15 6.66
C LEU A 138 6.22 4.17 7.65
N GLU A 139 6.50 3.75 8.88
CA GLU A 139 7.14 4.61 9.87
C GLU A 139 8.60 4.94 9.48
N SER A 140 9.39 3.93 9.11
CA SER A 140 10.82 4.15 8.84
C SER A 140 11.09 4.87 7.53
N THR A 141 10.24 4.73 6.52
CA THR A 141 10.46 5.29 5.19
C THR A 141 9.62 6.52 4.90
N GLY A 142 8.42 6.60 5.48
CA GLY A 142 7.49 7.70 5.30
C GLY A 142 7.25 8.54 6.56
N SER A 143 7.76 8.14 7.73
CA SER A 143 7.35 8.75 9.01
C SER A 143 5.83 8.78 9.18
N ILE A 144 5.17 7.73 8.69
CA ILE A 144 3.73 7.54 8.85
C ILE A 144 3.51 6.67 10.08
N ALA A 145 3.24 7.34 11.20
CA ALA A 145 2.98 6.69 12.47
C ALA A 145 1.63 5.96 12.46
N ASN A 146 1.50 4.95 13.32
CA ASN A 146 0.30 4.12 13.43
C ASN A 146 -0.97 4.88 13.88
N ASN A 147 -0.83 6.12 14.35
CA ASN A 147 -1.94 7.01 14.68
C ASN A 147 -2.40 7.87 13.49
N ILE A 148 -1.67 7.86 12.37
CA ILE A 148 -2.11 8.49 11.13
C ILE A 148 -3.14 7.56 10.49
N THR A 149 -4.34 8.06 10.32
CA THR A 149 -5.46 7.31 9.76
C THR A 149 -5.71 7.73 8.33
N LEU A 150 -6.51 6.95 7.61
CA LEU A 150 -6.96 7.28 6.28
C LEU A 150 -7.77 8.60 6.19
N GLY A 151 -8.31 9.09 7.31
CA GLY A 151 -8.98 10.39 7.40
C GLY A 151 -8.06 11.53 7.83
N SER A 152 -6.76 11.30 8.03
CA SER A 152 -5.80 12.34 8.39
C SER A 152 -5.54 13.30 7.21
N PRO A 153 -5.00 14.51 7.48
CA PRO A 153 -4.61 15.44 6.42
C PRO A 153 -3.62 14.81 5.44
N VAL A 154 -3.77 15.15 4.16
CA VAL A 154 -2.90 14.67 3.08
C VAL A 154 -2.13 15.81 2.43
N ALA A 155 -1.17 15.46 1.58
CA ALA A 155 -0.51 16.41 0.70
C ALA A 155 -1.52 17.05 -0.27
N ALA A 156 -1.31 18.33 -0.59
CA ALA A 156 -2.23 19.11 -1.41
C ALA A 156 -2.55 18.49 -2.78
N TRP A 157 -1.62 17.74 -3.38
CA TRP A 157 -1.87 17.06 -4.65
C TRP A 157 -2.92 15.94 -4.53
N ALA A 158 -3.11 15.37 -3.34
CA ALA A 158 -3.92 14.20 -3.09
C ALA A 158 -5.33 14.54 -2.55
N GLU A 159 -5.51 15.74 -2.00
CA GLU A 159 -6.75 16.21 -1.40
C GLU A 159 -7.95 16.03 -2.35
N GLY A 160 -9.07 15.51 -1.83
CA GLY A 160 -10.32 15.29 -2.57
C GLY A 160 -10.27 14.16 -3.60
N LYS A 161 -9.16 13.43 -3.74
CA LYS A 161 -9.09 12.24 -4.59
C LYS A 161 -9.66 11.02 -3.87
N VAL A 162 -10.28 10.14 -4.62
CA VAL A 162 -10.76 8.85 -4.12
C VAL A 162 -9.64 7.84 -4.17
N TRP A 163 -9.19 7.33 -3.03
CA TRP A 163 -8.25 6.21 -2.97
C TRP A 163 -8.99 4.89 -2.82
N SER A 164 -8.97 4.07 -3.88
CA SER A 164 -9.48 2.70 -3.91
C SER A 164 -8.35 1.71 -3.61
N VAL A 165 -8.29 1.24 -2.37
CA VAL A 165 -7.41 0.15 -1.94
C VAL A 165 -8.06 -1.17 -2.32
N ASN A 166 -7.50 -1.82 -3.35
CA ASN A 166 -8.02 -3.08 -3.85
C ASN A 166 -7.62 -4.23 -2.92
N HIS A 167 -8.59 -5.08 -2.59
CA HIS A 167 -8.40 -6.32 -1.86
C HIS A 167 -9.35 -7.40 -2.42
N ALA A 168 -9.33 -8.59 -1.84
CA ALA A 168 -10.32 -9.62 -2.12
C ALA A 168 -11.03 -10.03 -0.82
N ALA A 169 -12.34 -10.19 -0.90
CA ALA A 169 -13.10 -10.88 0.14
C ALA A 169 -13.02 -12.39 -0.11
N VAL A 170 -12.79 -13.16 0.93
CA VAL A 170 -12.80 -14.63 0.89
C VAL A 170 -14.23 -15.09 1.13
N LEU A 171 -14.82 -15.76 0.13
CA LEU A 171 -16.22 -16.20 0.17
C LEU A 171 -16.37 -17.74 0.16
N GLY A 172 -15.28 -18.47 -0.10
CA GLY A 172 -15.26 -19.92 -0.28
C GLY A 172 -15.04 -20.73 1.00
N GLY A 173 -16.01 -20.72 1.92
CA GLY A 173 -16.06 -21.61 3.09
C GLY A 173 -17.49 -21.92 3.52
N PRO A 174 -17.74 -22.94 4.38
CA PRO A 174 -19.00 -23.00 5.14
C PRO A 174 -19.18 -21.67 5.88
N LEU A 175 -20.40 -21.14 5.99
CA LEU A 175 -20.76 -19.84 6.62
C LEU A 175 -19.77 -19.46 7.73
N ARG A 176 -18.74 -18.69 7.37
CA ARG A 176 -17.67 -18.26 8.27
C ARG A 176 -17.55 -16.77 8.12
N MET A 177 -17.61 -16.11 9.26
CA MET A 177 -17.30 -14.70 9.39
C MET A 177 -15.89 -14.44 8.85
N GLY A 178 -15.78 -13.59 7.85
CA GLY A 178 -14.51 -13.11 7.33
C GLY A 178 -14.04 -11.92 8.16
N THR A 179 -12.84 -12.00 8.70
CA THR A 179 -12.21 -10.88 9.41
C THR A 179 -11.35 -10.09 8.42
N VAL A 180 -11.59 -8.79 8.32
CA VAL A 180 -10.85 -7.87 7.45
C VAL A 180 -9.76 -7.16 8.23
N PHE A 181 -10.08 -6.80 9.47
CA PHE A 181 -9.18 -6.15 10.40
C PHE A 181 -9.53 -6.61 11.81
N ARG A 182 -8.52 -6.78 12.66
CA ARG A 182 -8.70 -6.98 14.09
C ARG A 182 -7.49 -6.42 14.84
N SER A 183 -7.71 -5.52 15.78
CA SER A 183 -6.70 -4.95 16.67
C SER A 183 -7.32 -4.67 18.03
N GLY A 184 -6.91 -5.44 19.04
CA GLY A 184 -7.52 -5.39 20.38
C GLY A 184 -9.02 -5.66 20.32
N PHE A 185 -9.82 -4.68 20.74
CA PHE A 185 -11.29 -4.73 20.72
C PHE A 185 -11.92 -4.24 19.41
N ALA A 186 -11.14 -3.61 18.53
CA ALA A 186 -11.64 -3.17 17.23
C ALA A 186 -11.55 -4.32 16.22
N ALA A 187 -12.64 -4.60 15.51
CA ALA A 187 -12.66 -5.58 14.44
C ALA A 187 -13.56 -5.10 13.31
N ALA A 188 -13.13 -5.32 12.07
CA ALA A 188 -13.98 -5.16 10.90
C ALA A 188 -14.22 -6.54 10.31
N GLU A 189 -15.47 -7.00 10.34
CA GLU A 189 -15.85 -8.36 9.96
C GLU A 189 -16.98 -8.35 8.94
N TYR A 190 -17.12 -9.44 8.18
CA TYR A 190 -18.24 -9.62 7.27
C TYR A 190 -18.76 -11.05 7.27
N VAL A 191 -20.04 -11.18 6.99
CA VAL A 191 -20.67 -12.46 6.65
C VAL A 191 -21.24 -12.33 5.25
N ALA A 192 -20.96 -13.33 4.41
CA ALA A 192 -21.52 -13.43 3.07
C ALA A 192 -22.51 -14.61 3.02
N GLU A 193 -23.78 -14.30 2.81
CA GLU A 193 -24.85 -15.28 2.70
C GLU A 193 -25.14 -15.62 1.22
N ARG A 194 -25.42 -16.90 0.96
CA ARG A 194 -25.63 -17.43 -0.39
C ARG A 194 -27.11 -17.37 -0.75
N ASP A 195 -27.42 -16.91 -1.96
CA ASP A 195 -28.79 -16.93 -2.48
C ASP A 195 -29.05 -18.20 -3.32
N THR A 196 -28.31 -18.39 -4.42
CA THR A 196 -28.30 -19.64 -5.21
C THR A 196 -26.94 -19.87 -5.88
N GLY A 197 -26.51 -21.14 -5.99
CA GLY A 197 -25.26 -21.53 -6.68
C GLY A 197 -23.95 -21.34 -5.89
N PRO A 198 -22.81 -21.80 -6.44
CA PRO A 198 -21.51 -21.65 -5.80
C PRO A 198 -21.02 -20.20 -5.86
N LEU A 199 -20.63 -19.62 -4.70
CA LEU A 199 -19.85 -18.39 -4.67
C LEU A 199 -18.43 -18.65 -5.16
N PRO A 200 -17.79 -17.68 -5.84
CA PRO A 200 -16.36 -17.79 -6.11
C PRO A 200 -15.59 -17.85 -4.78
N ALA A 201 -14.44 -18.52 -4.75
CA ALA A 201 -13.63 -18.58 -3.53
C ALA A 201 -13.20 -17.18 -3.04
N PHE A 202 -13.02 -16.26 -3.98
CA PHE A 202 -12.67 -14.86 -3.74
C PHE A 202 -13.58 -13.94 -4.54
N ALA A 203 -14.01 -12.83 -3.95
CA ALA A 203 -14.64 -11.73 -4.65
C ALA A 203 -13.74 -10.49 -4.63
N PRO A 204 -13.61 -9.77 -5.75
CA PRO A 204 -12.98 -8.45 -5.74
C PRO A 204 -13.70 -7.54 -4.75
N ALA A 205 -12.93 -6.91 -3.87
CA ALA A 205 -13.44 -5.97 -2.91
C ALA A 205 -12.56 -4.72 -2.88
N ARG A 206 -13.13 -3.59 -2.48
CA ARG A 206 -12.39 -2.33 -2.34
C ARG A 206 -12.73 -1.65 -1.04
N PHE A 207 -11.72 -1.06 -0.44
CA PHE A 207 -11.90 0.02 0.51
C PHE A 207 -11.65 1.32 -0.24
N SER A 208 -12.62 2.22 -0.20
CA SER A 208 -12.46 3.54 -0.78
C SER A 208 -12.61 4.60 0.28
N ILE A 209 -11.77 5.62 0.18
CA ILE A 209 -11.85 6.83 0.99
C ILE A 209 -11.71 8.02 0.07
N GLU A 210 -12.26 9.16 0.48
CA GLU A 210 -11.86 10.44 -0.07
C GLU A 210 -10.71 10.99 0.78
N LEU A 211 -9.56 11.24 0.15
CA LEU A 211 -8.36 11.68 0.84
C LEU A 211 -8.56 13.10 1.39
N GLY A 212 -8.31 13.26 2.70
CA GLY A 212 -8.52 14.53 3.42
C GLY A 212 -9.93 14.73 3.99
N ALA A 213 -10.88 13.84 3.70
CA ALA A 213 -12.29 14.03 4.09
C ALA A 213 -12.60 13.81 5.58
N GLY A 214 -11.63 13.42 6.40
CA GLY A 214 -11.81 13.12 7.82
C GLY A 214 -12.21 11.66 8.11
N VAL A 215 -12.19 11.29 9.39
CA VAL A 215 -12.44 9.92 9.86
C VAL A 215 -13.91 9.48 9.79
N ASP A 216 -14.84 10.45 9.75
CA ASP A 216 -16.28 10.22 9.69
C ASP A 216 -16.81 10.19 8.24
N ALA A 217 -15.94 10.34 7.25
CA ALA A 217 -16.32 10.33 5.84
C ALA A 217 -16.85 8.95 5.41
N THR A 218 -17.89 8.97 4.57
CA THR A 218 -18.44 7.74 3.98
C THR A 218 -17.58 7.28 2.81
N ALA A 219 -17.48 5.96 2.63
CA ALA A 219 -16.75 5.38 1.51
C ALA A 219 -17.44 5.75 0.17
N PRO A 220 -16.76 6.42 -0.77
CA PRO A 220 -17.38 6.92 -2.00
C PRO A 220 -17.69 5.83 -3.04
N LEU A 221 -17.10 4.64 -2.91
CA LEU A 221 -17.28 3.54 -3.85
C LEU A 221 -17.88 2.30 -3.16
N PRO A 222 -18.83 1.58 -3.80
CA PRO A 222 -19.40 0.38 -3.21
C PRO A 222 -18.35 -0.72 -3.06
N ARG A 223 -18.30 -1.38 -1.91
CA ARG A 223 -17.21 -2.30 -1.54
C ARG A 223 -17.01 -3.51 -2.44
N VAL A 224 -18.05 -4.05 -3.06
CA VAL A 224 -17.97 -5.15 -4.02
C VAL A 224 -18.53 -4.71 -5.38
N SER A 225 -18.15 -5.41 -6.46
CA SER A 225 -18.70 -5.10 -7.78
C SER A 225 -20.21 -5.39 -7.82
N PRO A 226 -20.99 -4.69 -8.67
CA PRO A 226 -22.42 -4.96 -8.83
C PRO A 226 -22.73 -6.42 -9.20
N ALA A 227 -21.85 -7.06 -9.99
CA ALA A 227 -22.00 -8.47 -10.37
C ALA A 227 -21.86 -9.43 -9.19
N VAL A 228 -20.99 -9.10 -8.21
CA VAL A 228 -20.88 -9.85 -6.96
C VAL A 228 -22.07 -9.54 -6.05
N ALA A 229 -22.43 -8.25 -5.92
CA ALA A 229 -23.58 -7.84 -5.12
C ALA A 229 -24.88 -8.54 -5.55
N ALA A 230 -25.08 -8.73 -6.86
CA ALA A 230 -26.23 -9.44 -7.40
C ALA A 230 -26.27 -10.95 -7.08
N ARG A 231 -25.19 -11.52 -6.55
CA ARG A 231 -25.07 -12.96 -6.20
C ARG A 231 -24.96 -13.21 -4.69
N VAL A 232 -24.93 -12.15 -3.89
CA VAL A 232 -24.79 -12.21 -2.44
C VAL A 232 -26.07 -11.69 -1.82
N GLN A 233 -26.76 -12.53 -1.03
CA GLN A 233 -28.04 -12.18 -0.41
C GLN A 233 -27.86 -11.04 0.60
N SER A 234 -26.83 -11.15 1.44
CA SER A 234 -26.43 -10.06 2.34
C SER A 234 -24.91 -10.08 2.55
N LEU A 235 -24.32 -8.88 2.58
CA LEU A 235 -22.93 -8.66 2.97
C LEU A 235 -22.94 -7.63 4.11
N ARG A 236 -23.01 -8.15 5.34
CA ARG A 236 -23.13 -7.31 6.54
C ARG A 236 -21.75 -7.06 7.09
N TYR A 237 -21.45 -5.79 7.36
CA TYR A 237 -20.21 -5.41 8.03
C TYR A 237 -20.47 -5.15 9.50
N TYR A 238 -19.60 -5.69 10.34
CA TYR A 238 -19.55 -5.42 11.78
C TYR A 238 -18.28 -4.63 12.05
N GLY A 239 -18.42 -3.53 12.81
CA GLY A 239 -17.37 -2.59 13.17
C GLY A 239 -17.52 -2.16 14.62
#